data_AF-A0A832CCR4-F1
#
_entry.id   AF-A0A832CCR4-F1
#
_cell.length_a   1.000
_cell.length_b   1.000
_cell.length_c   1.000
_cell.angle_alpha   90.00
_cell.angle_beta   90.00
_cell.angle_gamma   90.00
#
_symmetry.space_group_name_H-M   'P 1'
#
loop_
_entity.id
_entity.type
_entity.pdbx_description
1 polymer ?
#
loop_
_entity_poly.entity_id
_entity_poly.type
_entity_poly.pdbx_seq_one_letter_code
_entity_poly.pdbx_strand_id
1 'polypeptide(L)'
;MSYTSMGLDYVTISLLFHSSYKYKIAIFRSLIIERIVWKVQLYGLKTVYVELNGATSSREHTEAMKKLRLDKNTANTYLIVLRALSIYKI
;
A
#
# COMPACT_ATOMS: atom_id res chain seq x y z
N MET A 1 15.72 3.27 -20.04
CA MET A 1 15.31 2.75 -18.71
C MET A 1 15.30 3.96 -17.79
N SER A 2 14.17 4.66 -17.76
CA SER A 2 14.11 6.08 -17.37
C SER A 2 13.22 6.21 -16.13
N TYR A 3 13.80 6.04 -14.94
CA TYR A 3 13.11 6.16 -13.65
C TYR A 3 12.97 7.63 -13.18
N THR A 4 12.74 8.56 -14.11
CA THR A 4 12.73 10.00 -13.80
C THR A 4 11.40 10.69 -14.07
N SER A 5 10.42 10.04 -14.74
CA SER A 5 9.11 10.65 -14.98
C SER A 5 8.09 10.43 -13.85
N MET A 6 8.21 9.34 -13.06
CA MET A 6 7.20 9.00 -12.04
C MET A 6 7.14 9.96 -10.85
N GLY A 7 8.19 10.75 -10.60
CA GLY A 7 8.22 11.71 -9.48
C GLY A 7 7.46 13.02 -9.75
N LEU A 8 7.29 13.41 -11.02
CA LEU A 8 6.66 14.67 -11.40
C LEU A 8 5.13 14.56 -11.54
N ASP A 9 4.60 13.34 -11.77
CA ASP A 9 3.16 13.14 -12.01
C ASP A 9 2.33 13.27 -10.73
N TYR A 10 2.85 12.88 -9.56
CA TYR A 10 2.12 12.98 -8.28
C TYR A 10 2.00 14.42 -7.77
N VAL A 11 3.00 15.27 -8.02
CA VAL A 11 2.95 16.70 -7.67
C VAL A 11 1.88 17.40 -8.50
N THR A 12 1.79 17.05 -9.79
CA THR A 12 0.80 17.62 -10.72
C THR A 12 -0.64 17.21 -10.38
N ILE A 13 -0.88 15.97 -9.94
CA ILE A 13 -2.22 15.51 -9.48
C ILE A 13 -2.64 16.21 -8.18
N SER A 14 -1.67 16.51 -7.31
CA SER A 14 -1.93 17.15 -6.02
C SER A 14 -2.43 18.60 -6.12
N LEU A 15 -2.11 19.30 -7.23
CA LEU A 15 -2.59 20.65 -7.53
C LEU A 15 -4.04 20.70 -8.07
N LEU A 16 -4.64 19.57 -8.47
CA LEU A 16 -5.97 19.52 -9.09
C LEU A 16 -7.13 19.22 -8.11
N PHE A 17 -6.87 18.92 -6.83
CA PHE A 17 -7.92 18.54 -5.86
C PHE A 17 -8.11 19.56 -4.72
N HIS A 18 -9.21 20.30 -4.83
CA HIS A 18 -9.74 21.27 -3.87
C HIS A 18 -10.21 20.62 -2.55
N SER A 19 -9.29 20.31 -1.63
CA SER A 19 -9.51 20.18 -0.17
C SER A 19 -8.19 19.89 0.56
N SER A 20 -7.82 20.75 1.52
CA SER A 20 -6.56 20.68 2.27
C SER A 20 -6.34 19.36 3.04
N TYR A 21 -7.39 18.62 3.37
CA TYR A 21 -7.31 17.36 4.12
C TYR A 21 -6.84 16.18 3.27
N LYS A 22 -7.42 16.01 2.08
CA LYS A 22 -7.03 14.93 1.15
C LYS A 22 -5.59 15.11 0.67
N TYR A 23 -5.19 16.36 0.43
CA TYR A 23 -3.81 16.74 0.12
C TYR A 23 -2.84 16.31 1.22
N LYS A 24 -3.12 16.64 2.49
CA LYS A 24 -2.28 16.22 3.63
C LYS A 24 -2.13 14.70 3.73
N ILE A 25 -3.22 13.94 3.54
CA ILE A 25 -3.17 12.47 3.53
C ILE A 25 -2.31 11.94 2.38
N ALA A 26 -2.46 12.51 1.18
CA ALA A 26 -1.68 12.09 0.01
C ALA A 26 -0.18 12.33 0.22
N ILE A 27 0.20 13.50 0.74
CA ILE A 27 1.59 13.82 1.07
C ILE A 27 2.14 12.85 2.12
N PHE A 28 1.40 12.64 3.21
CA PHE A 28 1.82 11.72 4.27
C PHE A 28 2.06 10.30 3.76
N ARG A 29 1.13 9.76 2.96
CA ARG A 29 1.26 8.42 2.37
C ARG A 29 2.46 8.33 1.43
N SER A 30 2.69 9.36 0.62
CA SER A 30 3.79 9.38 -0.35
C SER A 30 5.15 9.35 0.36
N LEU A 31 5.33 10.17 1.40
CA LEU A 31 6.56 10.22 2.21
C LEU A 31 6.89 8.88 2.87
N ILE A 32 5.87 8.18 3.40
CA ILE A 32 6.06 6.87 4.02
C ILE A 32 6.45 5.82 2.98
N ILE A 33 5.73 5.78 1.86
CA ILE A 33 6.01 4.82 0.78
C ILE A 33 7.43 5.00 0.26
N GLU A 34 7.82 6.24 -0.02
CA GLU A 34 9.16 6.57 -0.48
C GLU A 34 10.22 6.06 0.51
N ARG A 35 10.10 6.42 1.79
CA ARG A 35 11.06 6.00 2.82
C ARG A 35 11.18 4.48 2.95
N ILE A 36 10.05 3.76 2.86
CA ILE A 36 10.04 2.29 2.89
C ILE A 36 10.78 1.74 1.67
N VAL A 37 10.46 2.23 0.47
CA VAL A 37 11.06 1.76 -0.79
C VAL A 37 12.56 1.97 -0.82
N TRP A 38 13.05 3.11 -0.34
CA TRP A 38 14.48 3.36 -0.20
C TRP A 38 15.14 2.40 0.77
N LYS A 39 14.60 2.25 1.99
CA LYS A 39 15.20 1.37 3.01
C LYS A 39 15.19 -0.10 2.61
N VAL A 40 14.10 -0.59 2.05
CA VAL A 40 13.95 -2.00 1.66
C VAL A 40 14.97 -2.36 0.58
N GLN A 41 15.17 -1.50 -0.42
CA GLN A 41 16.19 -1.72 -1.45
C GLN A 41 17.63 -1.71 -0.89
N LEU A 42 17.93 -0.86 0.09
CA LEU A 42 19.25 -0.83 0.74
C LEU A 42 19.60 -2.15 1.43
N TYR A 43 18.60 -2.92 1.88
CA TYR A 43 18.80 -4.23 2.48
C TYR A 43 18.69 -5.39 1.48
N GLY A 44 18.67 -5.11 0.17
CA GLY A 44 18.53 -6.15 -0.87
C GLY A 44 17.15 -6.83 -0.87
N LEU A 45 16.15 -6.23 -0.21
CA LEU A 45 14.79 -6.73 -0.17
C LEU A 45 13.97 -6.16 -1.34
N LYS A 46 12.90 -6.86 -1.72
CA LYS A 46 11.98 -6.43 -2.79
C LYS A 46 10.74 -5.78 -2.19
N THR A 47 10.37 -4.60 -2.69
CA THR A 47 9.06 -4.00 -2.41
C THR A 47 8.01 -4.51 -3.40
N VAL A 48 6.80 -4.72 -2.88
CA VAL A 48 5.63 -5.14 -3.64
C VAL A 48 4.50 -4.16 -3.34
N TYR A 49 3.96 -3.53 -4.37
CA TYR A 49 2.78 -2.68 -4.27
C TYR A 49 1.52 -3.54 -4.44
N VAL A 50 0.59 -3.45 -3.49
CA VAL A 50 -0.66 -4.20 -3.50
C VAL A 50 -1.83 -3.22 -3.36
N GLU A 51 -2.83 -3.35 -4.22
CA GLU A 51 -4.06 -2.59 -4.10
C GLU A 51 -4.99 -3.21 -3.04
N LEU A 52 -5.40 -2.37 -2.07
CA LEU A 52 -6.14 -2.80 -0.88
C LEU A 52 -7.65 -2.59 -0.98
N ASN A 53 -8.20 -2.54 -2.19
CA ASN A 53 -9.62 -2.30 -2.39
C ASN A 53 -10.44 -3.32 -1.57
N GLY A 54 -11.23 -2.79 -0.62
CA GLY A 54 -12.10 -3.57 0.26
C GLY A 54 -11.44 -4.36 1.39
N ALA A 55 -10.13 -4.25 1.65
CA ALA A 55 -9.41 -5.18 2.53
C ALA A 55 -9.88 -5.21 4.00
N THR A 56 -10.44 -4.12 4.53
CA THR A 56 -10.88 -4.02 5.95
C THR A 56 -12.38 -4.32 6.16
N SER A 57 -13.16 -4.42 5.07
CA SER A 57 -14.61 -4.66 5.10
C SER A 57 -15.02 -5.83 4.21
N SER A 58 -14.06 -6.60 3.70
CA SER A 58 -14.36 -7.75 2.85
C SER A 58 -14.88 -8.91 3.70
N ARG A 59 -15.66 -9.77 3.04
CA ARG A 59 -16.06 -11.06 3.59
C ARG A 59 -14.83 -11.89 3.99
N GLU A 60 -13.77 -11.86 3.16
CA GLU A 60 -12.49 -12.52 3.40
C GLU A 60 -11.84 -12.06 4.71
N HIS A 61 -11.91 -10.76 5.02
CA HIS A 61 -11.36 -10.20 6.27
C HIS A 61 -12.12 -10.69 7.49
N THR A 62 -13.46 -10.65 7.41
CA THR A 62 -14.33 -11.17 8.47
C THR A 62 -14.14 -12.68 8.65
N GLU A 63 -13.97 -13.43 7.56
CA GLU A 63 -13.72 -14.87 7.60
C GLU A 63 -12.33 -15.19 8.18
N ALA A 64 -11.29 -14.43 7.83
CA ALA A 64 -9.96 -14.58 8.40
C ALA A 64 -9.99 -14.33 9.92
N MET A 65 -10.67 -13.28 10.38
CA MET A 65 -10.85 -13.01 11.81
C MET A 65 -11.61 -14.14 12.52
N LYS A 66 -12.67 -14.68 11.92
CA LYS A 66 -13.49 -15.74 12.54
C LYS A 66 -12.81 -17.10 12.56
N LYS A 67 -12.24 -17.53 11.43
CA LYS A 67 -11.65 -18.86 11.24
C LYS A 67 -10.27 -18.97 11.89
N LEU A 68 -9.43 -17.95 11.72
CA LEU A 68 -8.05 -17.94 12.20
C LEU A 68 -7.88 -17.19 13.53
N ARG A 69 -8.98 -16.64 14.09
CA ARG A 69 -8.98 -15.84 15.33
C ARG A 69 -7.99 -14.66 15.31
N LEU A 70 -7.73 -14.11 14.13
CA LEU A 70 -6.82 -12.97 13.95
C LEU A 70 -7.51 -11.68 14.42
N ASP A 71 -6.73 -10.77 15.01
CA ASP A 71 -7.20 -9.41 15.24
C ASP A 71 -7.37 -8.65 13.92
N LYS A 72 -8.04 -7.51 13.98
CA LYS A 72 -8.38 -6.71 12.79
C LYS A 72 -7.16 -6.34 11.94
N ASN A 73 -6.05 -5.99 12.59
CA ASN A 73 -4.83 -5.57 11.89
C ASN A 73 -4.12 -6.78 11.31
N THR A 74 -4.01 -7.88 12.06
CA THR A 74 -3.36 -9.10 11.57
C THR A 74 -4.16 -9.75 10.43
N ALA A 75 -5.50 -9.76 10.51
CA ALA A 75 -6.34 -10.24 9.42
C ALA A 75 -6.15 -9.40 8.15
N ASN A 76 -6.03 -8.07 8.29
CA ASN A 76 -5.74 -7.21 7.14
C ASN A 76 -4.36 -7.54 6.56
N THR A 77 -3.31 -7.55 7.38
CA THR A 77 -1.94 -7.90 6.95
C THR A 77 -1.89 -9.27 6.25
N TYR A 78 -2.59 -10.26 6.80
CA TYR A 78 -2.68 -11.60 6.22
C TYR A 78 -3.24 -11.56 4.79
N LEU A 79 -4.32 -10.83 4.54
CA LEU A 79 -4.88 -10.68 3.20
C LEU A 79 -3.94 -9.93 2.25
N ILE A 80 -3.21 -8.92 2.74
CA ILE A 80 -2.21 -8.20 1.94
C ILE A 80 -1.13 -9.16 1.46
N VAL A 81 -0.63 -10.01 2.38
CA VAL A 81 0.39 -11.02 2.06
C VAL A 81 -0.14 -12.03 1.05
N LEU A 82 -1.36 -12.56 1.24
CA LEU A 82 -1.96 -13.49 0.28
C LEU A 82 -2.10 -12.88 -1.11
N ARG A 83 -2.53 -11.62 -1.21
CA ARG A 83 -2.62 -10.90 -2.50
C ARG A 83 -1.23 -10.69 -3.11
N ALA A 84 -0.24 -10.29 -2.31
CA ALA A 84 1.14 -10.11 -2.77
C ALA A 84 1.71 -11.40 -3.36
N LEU A 85 1.51 -12.53 -2.66
CA LEU A 85 1.97 -13.84 -3.12
C LEU A 85 1.29 -14.28 -4.43
N SER A 86 -0.02 -14.02 -4.56
CA SER A 86 -0.76 -14.30 -5.79
C SER A 86 -0.25 -13.49 -6.99
N ILE A 87 0.04 -12.20 -6.78
CA ILE A 87 0.52 -11.30 -7.84
C ILE A 87 1.93 -11.65 -8.29
N TYR A 88 2.84 -11.95 -7.34
CA TYR A 88 4.26 -12.07 -7.65
C TYR A 88 4.75 -13.51 -7.88
N LYS A 89 3.88 -14.53 -7.72
CA LYS A 89 4.23 -15.97 -7.84
C LYS A 89 5.64 -16.27 -7.33
N ILE A 90 5.92 -15.80 -6.11
CA ILE A 90 7.20 -16.02 -5.42
C ILE A 90 7.23 -17.47 -4.93
#